data_AF-B9XF59-F1
#
_entry.id   AF-B9XF59-F1
#
_cell.length_a   1.000
_cell.length_b   1.000
_cell.length_c   1.000
_cell.angle_alpha   90.00
_cell.angle_beta   90.00
_cell.angle_gamma   90.00
#
_symmetry.space_group_name_H-M   'P 1'
#
loop_
_entity.id
_entity.type
_entity.pdbx_description
1 polymer ?
#
loop_
_entity_poly.entity_id
_entity_poly.type
_entity_poly.pdbx_seq_one_letter_code
_entity_poly.pdbx_strand_id
1 'polypeptide(L)'
;MNNILLGSLVCMSAGALWLAQSTSLKNKQAENLRLTRKLAEIQASLQKTAVAWTNMDTDLKLRRSELKSADAELRVAMQEAQEIPLKPIDPEHEGSWPQEQPYFYLAKRHLDQIGYSPFSREGGVSVAAGLLFGMSPKEKQQVEGAYNEMRMKANQLQLAKAERIEPEAGVNTDNHREVSYKIAAMTNEVQELQNQFNSDVRKAIGNARSDIFLERAASVFEEDYSGNYGKANYILTSEATRKEDGTVDYEFKLTEPGSGTMYFPFEYPLQPGGPAWDNRHLFGEEPLIPPPQAPEETK
;
A
#
# COMPACT_ATOMS: atom_id res chain seq x y z
N MET A 1 25.81 -57.53 64.00
CA MET A 1 25.03 -56.39 63.45
C MET A 1 25.71 -55.96 62.16
N ASN A 2 24.95 -55.83 61.06
CA ASN A 2 25.43 -56.06 59.70
C ASN A 2 26.15 -54.84 59.08
N ASN A 3 27.48 -54.78 59.19
CA ASN A 3 28.31 -53.69 58.63
C ASN A 3 28.23 -53.58 57.09
N ILE A 4 27.85 -54.66 56.41
CA ILE A 4 27.69 -54.71 54.94
C ILE A 4 26.47 -53.89 54.48
N LEU A 5 25.37 -53.92 55.24
CA LEU A 5 24.17 -53.14 54.91
C LEU A 5 24.40 -51.64 55.07
N LEU A 6 25.11 -51.22 56.12
CA LEU A 6 25.50 -49.83 56.33
C LEU A 6 26.44 -49.32 55.23
N GLY A 7 27.42 -50.12 54.81
CA GLY A 7 28.30 -49.77 53.68
C GLY A 7 27.54 -49.58 52.37
N SER A 8 26.60 -50.46 52.06
CA SER A 8 25.79 -50.35 50.84
C SER A 8 24.91 -49.10 50.80
N LEU A 9 24.33 -48.70 51.94
CA LEU A 9 23.49 -47.50 52.06
C LEU A 9 24.30 -46.21 51.83
N VAL A 10 25.52 -46.15 52.36
CA VAL A 10 26.44 -45.01 52.18
C VAL A 10 26.91 -44.89 50.73
N CYS A 11 27.19 -46.01 50.06
CA CYS A 11 27.56 -45.99 48.64
C CYS A 11 26.38 -45.54 47.75
N MET A 12 25.15 -45.97 48.04
CA MET A 12 23.97 -45.55 47.28
C MET A 12 23.65 -44.06 47.48
N SER A 13 23.76 -43.54 48.71
CA SER A 13 23.52 -42.11 48.99
C SER A 13 24.61 -41.22 48.37
N ALA A 14 25.88 -41.65 48.41
CA ALA A 14 26.98 -40.97 47.73
C ALA A 14 26.81 -40.97 46.21
N GLY A 15 26.37 -42.10 45.63
CA GLY A 15 26.07 -42.20 44.19
C GLY A 15 24.91 -41.29 43.77
N ALA A 16 23.84 -41.21 44.57
CA ALA A 16 22.71 -40.33 44.32
C ALA A 16 23.13 -38.84 44.39
N LEU A 17 23.94 -38.46 45.39
CA LEU A 17 24.48 -37.11 45.52
C LEU A 17 25.38 -36.73 44.34
N TRP A 18 26.24 -37.65 43.90
CA TRP A 18 27.12 -37.43 42.75
C TRP A 18 26.32 -37.26 41.45
N LEU A 19 25.28 -38.06 41.23
CA LEU A 19 24.38 -37.91 40.07
C LEU A 19 23.61 -36.58 40.11
N ALA A 20 23.11 -36.16 41.28
CA ALA A 20 22.45 -34.87 41.45
C ALA A 20 23.41 -33.69 41.20
N GLN A 21 24.66 -33.78 41.66
CA GLN A 21 25.68 -32.77 41.39
C GLN A 21 26.11 -32.75 39.92
N SER A 22 26.29 -33.91 39.30
CA SER A 22 26.66 -34.04 37.88
C SER A 22 25.58 -33.49 36.94
N THR A 23 24.32 -33.79 37.22
CA THR A 23 23.18 -33.24 36.46
C THR A 23 23.06 -31.73 36.64
N SER A 24 23.23 -31.22 37.87
CA SER A 24 23.26 -29.78 38.13
C SER A 24 24.39 -29.08 37.37
N LEU A 25 25.60 -29.64 37.38
CA LEU A 25 26.75 -29.07 36.66
C LEU A 25 26.51 -29.05 35.15
N LYS A 26 25.98 -30.13 34.57
CA LYS A 26 25.62 -30.20 33.14
C LYS A 26 24.56 -29.17 32.78
N ASN A 27 23.53 -29.00 33.62
CA ASN A 27 22.49 -28.00 33.42
C ASN A 27 23.07 -26.58 33.44
N LYS A 28 24.01 -26.30 34.37
CA LYS A 28 24.69 -25.00 34.43
C LYS A 28 25.62 -24.75 33.25
N GLN A 29 26.30 -25.78 32.74
CA GLN A 29 27.10 -25.68 31.52
C GLN A 29 26.22 -25.43 30.28
N ALA A 30 25.09 -26.14 30.16
CA ALA A 30 24.14 -25.93 29.08
C ALA A 30 23.52 -24.51 29.13
N GLU A 31 23.19 -24.02 30.33
CA GLU A 31 22.68 -22.67 30.56
C GLU A 31 23.73 -21.61 30.18
N ASN A 32 25.00 -21.80 30.57
CA ASN A 32 26.09 -20.89 30.23
C ASN A 32 26.35 -20.84 28.71
N LEU A 33 26.34 -22.00 28.04
CA LEU A 33 26.43 -22.07 26.58
C LEU A 33 25.27 -21.36 25.90
N ARG A 34 24.04 -21.53 26.42
CA ARG A 34 22.85 -20.84 25.90
C ARG A 34 22.97 -19.33 26.06
N LEU A 35 23.41 -18.85 27.22
CA LEU A 35 23.61 -17.42 27.47
C LEU A 35 24.70 -16.83 26.58
N THR A 36 25.80 -17.57 26.37
CA THR A 36 26.90 -17.15 25.49
C THR A 36 26.42 -17.00 24.04
N ARG A 37 25.61 -17.95 23.53
CA ARG A 37 24.99 -17.85 22.19
C ARG A 37 24.08 -16.63 22.09
N LYS A 38 23.22 -16.41 23.09
CA LYS A 38 22.34 -15.22 23.13
C LYS A 38 23.14 -13.92 23.14
N LEU A 39 24.24 -13.86 23.87
CA LEU A 39 25.12 -12.69 23.90
C LEU A 39 25.73 -12.42 22.52
N ALA A 40 26.21 -13.47 21.85
CA ALA A 40 26.75 -13.36 20.50
C ALA A 40 25.68 -12.91 19.48
N GLU A 41 24.46 -13.44 19.56
CA GLU A 41 23.33 -13.01 18.72
C GLU A 41 22.97 -11.54 18.94
N ILE A 42 22.87 -11.11 20.20
CA ILE A 42 22.55 -9.71 20.55
C ILE A 42 23.68 -8.77 20.09
N GLN A 43 24.95 -9.17 20.22
CA GLN A 43 26.08 -8.39 19.72
C GLN A 43 26.06 -8.28 18.20
N ALA A 44 25.76 -9.38 17.49
CA ALA A 44 25.62 -9.36 16.03
C ALA A 44 24.43 -8.48 15.58
N SER A 45 23.30 -8.52 16.29
CA SER A 45 22.17 -7.63 15.98
C SER A 45 22.51 -6.17 16.25
N LEU A 46 23.21 -5.86 17.35
CA LEU A 46 23.65 -4.50 17.67
C LEU A 46 24.60 -3.94 16.60
N GLN A 47 25.56 -4.74 16.14
CA GLN A 47 26.45 -4.35 15.05
C GLN A 47 25.68 -4.08 13.75
N LYS A 48 24.73 -4.95 13.39
CA LYS A 48 23.87 -4.72 12.22
C LYS A 48 23.06 -3.43 12.34
N THR A 49 22.46 -3.18 13.50
CA THR A 49 21.70 -1.94 13.72
C THR A 49 22.58 -0.69 13.70
N ALA A 50 23.81 -0.77 14.20
CA ALA A 50 24.76 0.33 14.16
C ALA A 50 25.14 0.69 12.71
N VAL A 51 25.42 -0.32 11.87
CA VAL A 51 25.70 -0.12 10.44
C VAL A 51 24.48 0.45 9.71
N ALA A 52 23.28 -0.05 9.99
CA ALA A 52 22.05 0.49 9.42
C ALA A 52 21.86 1.98 9.79
N TRP A 53 22.15 2.34 11.05
CA TRP A 53 22.04 3.71 11.52
C TRP A 53 23.05 4.64 10.86
N THR A 54 24.30 4.20 10.68
CA THR A 54 25.31 5.00 9.97
C THR A 54 24.96 5.19 8.49
N ASN A 55 24.37 4.17 7.85
CA ASN A 55 23.93 4.27 6.47
C ASN A 55 22.76 5.26 6.33
N MET A 56 21.79 5.21 7.25
CA MET A 56 20.68 6.17 7.28
C MET A 56 21.15 7.60 7.54
N ASP A 57 22.09 7.82 8.46
CA ASP A 57 22.66 9.17 8.70
C ASP A 57 23.39 9.71 7.48
N THR A 58 24.12 8.84 6.77
CA THR A 58 24.82 9.20 5.53
C THR A 58 23.83 9.56 4.42
N ASP A 59 22.78 8.76 4.23
CA ASP A 59 21.72 9.02 3.25
C ASP A 59 20.98 10.33 3.56
N LEU A 60 20.62 10.57 4.83
CA LEU A 60 19.99 11.83 5.25
C LEU A 60 20.87 13.06 4.96
N LYS A 61 22.18 12.96 5.17
CA LYS A 61 23.11 14.05 4.82
C LYS A 61 23.17 14.28 3.32
N LEU A 62 23.21 13.21 2.53
CA LEU A 62 23.19 13.30 1.07
C LEU A 62 21.89 13.98 0.60
N ARG A 63 20.73 13.51 1.05
CA ARG A 63 19.42 14.10 0.72
C ARG A 63 19.30 15.57 1.10
N ARG A 64 19.84 15.96 2.27
CA ARG A 64 19.89 17.38 2.67
C ARG A 64 20.76 18.22 1.75
N SER A 65 21.88 17.68 1.28
CA SER A 65 22.73 18.38 0.31
C SER A 65 22.06 18.52 -1.06
N GLU A 66 21.37 17.48 -1.53
CA GLU A 66 20.58 17.50 -2.77
C GLU A 66 19.47 18.55 -2.69
N LEU A 67 18.70 18.57 -1.60
CA LEU A 67 17.66 19.58 -1.38
C LEU A 67 18.22 21.01 -1.37
N LYS A 68 19.39 21.21 -0.77
CA LYS A 68 20.04 22.52 -0.76
C LYS A 68 20.49 22.96 -2.16
N SER A 69 20.98 22.02 -2.98
CA SER A 69 21.31 22.30 -4.39
C SER A 69 20.07 22.66 -5.18
N ALA A 70 19.01 21.84 -5.06
CA ALA A 70 17.75 22.06 -5.75
C ALA A 70 17.09 23.40 -5.35
N ASP A 71 17.15 23.79 -4.08
CA ASP A 71 16.65 25.09 -3.62
C ASP A 71 17.47 26.26 -4.18
N ALA A 72 18.79 26.10 -4.28
CA ALA A 72 19.65 27.09 -4.91
C ALA A 72 19.36 27.23 -6.42
N GLU A 73 19.22 26.12 -7.14
CA GLU A 73 18.84 26.07 -8.55
C GLU A 73 17.47 26.70 -8.78
N LEU A 74 16.50 26.40 -7.92
CA LEU A 74 15.16 26.99 -7.99
C LEU A 74 15.21 28.51 -7.79
N ARG A 75 16.00 29.02 -6.83
CA ARG A 75 16.16 30.47 -6.64
C ARG A 75 16.80 31.15 -7.85
N VAL A 76 17.80 30.52 -8.48
CA VAL A 76 18.40 31.03 -9.71
C VAL A 76 17.36 31.09 -10.83
N ALA A 77 16.62 29.99 -11.06
CA ALA A 77 15.57 29.93 -12.06
C ALA A 77 14.45 30.96 -11.80
N MET A 78 14.10 31.21 -10.53
CA MET A 78 13.13 32.23 -10.15
C MET A 78 13.64 33.66 -10.42
N GLN A 79 14.93 33.93 -10.18
CA GLN A 79 15.54 35.22 -10.52
C GLN A 79 15.58 35.42 -12.03
N GLU A 80 16.00 34.41 -12.79
CA GLU A 80 15.98 34.44 -14.26
C GLU A 80 14.56 34.66 -14.79
N ALA A 81 13.55 34.01 -14.20
CA ALA A 81 12.15 34.22 -14.58
C ALA A 81 11.60 35.61 -14.23
N GLN A 82 12.11 36.27 -13.18
CA GLN A 82 11.75 37.66 -12.84
C GLN A 82 12.38 38.68 -13.79
N GLU A 83 13.51 38.37 -14.40
CA GLU A 83 14.21 39.26 -15.34
C GLU A 83 13.67 39.19 -16.77
N ILE A 84 12.83 38.19 -17.09
CA ILE A 84 12.12 38.14 -18.37
C ILE A 84 10.93 39.10 -18.27
N PRO A 85 10.94 40.26 -18.97
CA PRO A 85 9.77 41.11 -19.02
C PRO A 85 8.63 40.31 -19.67
N LEU A 86 7.58 40.04 -18.88
CA LEU A 86 6.35 39.45 -19.39
C LEU A 86 5.81 40.38 -20.48
N LYS A 87 5.99 39.99 -21.74
CA LYS A 87 5.34 40.64 -22.87
C LYS A 87 3.84 40.69 -22.55
N PRO A 88 3.13 41.80 -22.83
CA PRO A 88 1.68 41.85 -22.68
C PRO A 88 1.07 40.64 -23.38
N ILE A 89 0.31 39.85 -22.62
CA ILE A 89 -0.40 38.69 -23.14
C ILE A 89 -1.38 39.22 -24.18
N ASP A 90 -1.31 38.68 -25.40
CA ASP A 90 -2.26 38.96 -26.48
C ASP A 90 -3.23 37.77 -26.59
N PRO A 91 -4.43 37.86 -26.00
CA PRO A 91 -5.40 36.77 -25.99
C PRO A 91 -5.95 36.43 -27.39
N GLU A 92 -5.78 37.30 -28.40
CA GLU A 92 -6.31 37.09 -29.75
C GLU A 92 -5.48 36.12 -30.58
N HIS A 93 -4.22 35.88 -30.20
CA HIS A 93 -3.28 34.99 -30.91
C HIS A 93 -2.98 33.68 -30.15
N GLU A 94 -3.84 33.31 -29.18
CA GLU A 94 -3.75 32.05 -28.42
C GLU A 94 -3.90 30.82 -29.35
N GLY A 95 -2.84 30.01 -29.48
CA GLY A 95 -2.85 28.76 -30.25
C GLY A 95 -1.55 28.43 -31.00
N SER A 96 -0.66 29.40 -31.18
CA SER A 96 0.66 29.18 -31.80
C SER A 96 1.77 29.07 -30.76
N TRP A 97 2.63 28.06 -30.89
CA TRP A 97 3.83 27.90 -30.06
C TRP A 97 4.79 29.07 -30.32
N PRO A 98 5.10 29.94 -29.33
CA PRO A 98 5.99 31.06 -29.57
C PRO A 98 7.41 30.55 -29.85
N GLN A 99 8.04 30.97 -30.95
CA GLN A 99 9.42 30.55 -31.27
C GLN A 99 10.46 31.06 -30.27
N GLU A 100 10.14 32.14 -29.54
CA GLU A 100 11.08 32.83 -28.64
C GLU A 100 10.81 32.56 -27.15
N GLN A 101 9.84 31.71 -26.81
CA GLN A 101 9.47 31.46 -25.42
C GLN A 101 9.39 29.96 -25.13
N PRO A 102 9.90 29.48 -23.97
CA PRO A 102 9.82 28.06 -23.60
C PRO A 102 8.43 27.65 -23.08
N TYR A 103 7.47 28.58 -23.01
CA TYR A 103 6.12 28.37 -22.50
C TYR A 103 5.08 28.94 -23.47
N PHE A 104 3.88 28.35 -23.47
CA PHE A 104 2.72 28.86 -24.21
C PHE A 104 1.58 29.15 -23.22
N TYR A 105 0.78 30.17 -23.53
CA TYR A 105 -0.41 30.48 -22.74
C TYR A 105 -1.58 29.63 -23.24
N LEU A 106 -2.18 28.86 -22.34
CA LEU A 106 -3.43 28.17 -22.59
C LEU A 106 -4.57 28.92 -21.91
N ALA A 107 -5.58 29.31 -22.69
CA ALA A 107 -6.79 29.91 -22.13
C ALA A 107 -7.45 28.91 -21.15
N LYS A 108 -7.92 29.41 -20.00
CA LYS A 108 -8.52 28.56 -18.95
C LYS A 108 -9.70 27.71 -19.45
N ARG A 109 -10.41 28.19 -20.47
CA ARG A 109 -11.51 27.49 -21.17
C ARG A 109 -11.11 26.22 -21.93
N HIS A 110 -9.81 25.91 -22.02
CA HIS A 110 -9.30 24.70 -22.65
C HIS A 110 -8.68 23.73 -21.63
N LEU A 111 -8.70 24.06 -20.33
CA LEU A 111 -8.18 23.17 -19.28
C LEU A 111 -9.01 21.89 -19.14
N ASP A 112 -10.32 21.98 -19.41
CA ASP A 112 -11.27 20.86 -19.51
C ASP A 112 -10.95 19.90 -20.67
N GLN A 113 -10.32 20.41 -21.75
CA GLN A 113 -9.94 19.64 -22.93
C GLN A 113 -8.61 18.89 -22.76
N ILE A 114 -7.84 19.16 -21.70
CA ILE A 114 -6.60 18.43 -21.43
C ILE A 114 -6.93 17.07 -20.83
N GLY A 115 -6.44 16.01 -21.50
CA GLY A 115 -6.43 14.67 -20.96
C GLY A 115 -5.44 14.56 -19.79
N TYR A 116 -5.95 14.56 -18.56
CA TYR A 116 -5.15 14.25 -17.37
C TYR A 116 -5.95 13.38 -16.40
N SER A 117 -5.25 12.51 -15.67
CA SER A 117 -5.82 11.83 -14.50
C SER A 117 -5.54 12.67 -13.25
N PRO A 118 -6.52 12.94 -12.38
CA PRO A 118 -6.30 13.70 -11.14
C PRO A 118 -5.39 12.93 -10.18
N PHE A 119 -5.52 11.59 -10.16
CA PHE A 119 -4.75 10.69 -9.31
C PHE A 119 -3.90 9.71 -10.13
N SER A 120 -2.75 9.32 -9.59
CA SER A 120 -1.97 8.19 -10.11
C SER A 120 -2.58 6.87 -9.66
N ARG A 121 -2.25 5.78 -10.35
CA ARG A 121 -2.64 4.41 -9.94
C ARG A 121 -2.14 4.03 -8.54
N GLU A 122 -1.06 4.67 -8.09
CA GLU A 122 -0.47 4.45 -6.77
C GLU A 122 -1.21 5.18 -5.65
N GLY A 123 -2.22 6.02 -5.98
CA GLY A 123 -3.06 6.70 -5.00
C GLY A 123 -2.59 8.10 -4.58
N GLY A 124 -1.68 8.72 -5.34
CA GLY A 124 -1.25 10.11 -5.13
C GLY A 124 -1.84 11.07 -6.16
N VAL A 125 -1.63 12.37 -5.99
CA VAL A 125 -1.96 13.36 -7.03
C VAL A 125 -0.99 13.15 -8.18
N SER A 126 -1.54 13.00 -9.39
CA SER A 126 -0.70 12.74 -10.57
C SER A 126 0.25 13.91 -10.81
N VAL A 127 1.41 13.63 -11.41
CA VAL A 127 2.38 14.69 -11.76
C VAL A 127 1.73 15.74 -12.68
N ALA A 128 0.95 15.28 -13.66
CA ALA A 128 0.23 16.15 -14.59
C ALA A 128 -0.76 17.07 -13.86
N ALA A 129 -1.56 16.53 -12.93
CA ALA A 129 -2.51 17.33 -12.15
C ALA A 129 -1.78 18.32 -11.24
N GLY A 130 -0.73 17.90 -10.53
CA GLY A 130 0.06 18.80 -9.69
C GLY A 130 0.63 20.00 -10.47
N LEU A 131 1.15 19.75 -11.67
CA LEU A 131 1.67 20.80 -12.56
C LEU A 131 0.57 21.69 -13.13
N LEU A 132 -0.52 21.10 -13.64
CA LEU A 132 -1.62 21.84 -14.27
C LEU A 132 -2.29 22.83 -13.31
N PHE A 133 -2.43 22.43 -12.05
CA PHE A 133 -3.03 23.26 -11.01
C PHE A 133 -2.02 24.12 -10.24
N GLY A 134 -0.74 24.07 -10.62
CA GLY A 134 0.33 24.81 -9.95
C GLY A 134 0.36 24.54 -8.44
N MET A 135 0.17 23.27 -8.04
CA MET A 135 0.12 22.90 -6.63
C MET A 135 1.51 23.01 -6.02
N SER A 136 1.63 23.76 -4.92
CA SER A 136 2.83 23.68 -4.08
C SER A 136 2.97 22.28 -3.46
N PRO A 137 4.17 21.86 -3.00
CA PRO A 137 4.35 20.57 -2.35
C PRO A 137 3.40 20.35 -1.16
N LYS A 138 3.11 21.41 -0.39
CA LYS A 138 2.18 21.36 0.73
C LYS A 138 0.74 21.15 0.28
N GLU A 139 0.30 21.89 -0.74
CA GLU A 139 -1.05 21.74 -1.31
C GLU A 139 -1.25 20.34 -1.89
N LYS A 140 -0.26 19.84 -2.63
CA LYS A 140 -0.26 18.47 -3.16
C LYS A 140 -0.44 17.46 -2.04
N GLN A 141 0.37 17.56 -0.98
CA GLN A 141 0.29 16.68 0.18
C GLN A 141 -1.10 16.74 0.87
N GLN A 142 -1.71 17.92 0.94
CA GLN A 142 -3.05 18.08 1.54
C GLN A 142 -4.14 17.41 0.69
N VAL A 143 -4.09 17.57 -0.64
CA VAL A 143 -5.03 16.90 -1.56
C VAL A 143 -4.84 15.38 -1.52
N GLU A 144 -3.59 14.90 -1.50
CA GLU A 144 -3.27 13.48 -1.33
C GLU A 144 -3.77 12.94 0.01
N GLY A 145 -3.60 13.70 1.09
CA GLY A 145 -4.13 13.35 2.40
C GLY A 145 -5.65 13.20 2.39
N ALA A 146 -6.36 14.18 1.81
CA ALA A 146 -7.82 14.14 1.68
C ALA A 146 -8.28 12.92 0.86
N TYR A 147 -7.60 12.62 -0.25
CA TYR A 147 -7.92 11.46 -1.09
C TYR A 147 -7.69 10.15 -0.35
N ASN A 148 -6.53 9.99 0.30
CA ASN A 148 -6.19 8.78 1.06
C ASN A 148 -7.14 8.56 2.25
N GLU A 149 -7.51 9.63 2.97
CA GLU A 149 -8.49 9.54 4.06
C GLU A 149 -9.86 9.10 3.53
N MET A 150 -10.30 9.65 2.40
CA MET A 150 -11.55 9.24 1.75
C MET A 150 -11.52 7.75 1.36
N ARG A 151 -10.46 7.29 0.69
CA ARG A 151 -10.28 5.87 0.31
C ARG A 151 -10.30 4.95 1.53
N MET A 152 -9.58 5.33 2.59
CA MET A 152 -9.54 4.56 3.83
C MET A 152 -10.93 4.41 4.46
N LYS A 153 -11.70 5.52 4.54
CA LYS A 153 -13.06 5.49 5.06
C LYS A 153 -14.01 4.70 4.17
N ALA A 154 -13.86 4.78 2.85
CA ALA A 154 -14.62 3.97 1.91
C ALA A 154 -14.34 2.47 2.10
N ASN A 155 -13.09 2.07 2.29
CA ASN A 155 -12.72 0.67 2.56
C ASN A 155 -13.29 0.18 3.89
N GLN A 156 -13.26 1.01 4.95
CA GLN A 156 -13.88 0.70 6.23
C GLN A 156 -15.40 0.54 6.11
N LEU A 157 -16.03 1.41 5.34
CA LEU A 157 -17.47 1.35 5.08
C LEU A 157 -17.84 0.08 4.30
N GLN A 158 -17.06 -0.29 3.27
CA GLN A 158 -17.23 -1.56 2.57
C GLN A 158 -17.12 -2.75 3.52
N LEU A 159 -16.09 -2.79 4.38
CA LEU A 159 -15.94 -3.84 5.40
C LEU A 159 -17.15 -3.91 6.34
N ALA A 160 -17.63 -2.76 6.82
CA ALA A 160 -18.78 -2.70 7.71
C ALA A 160 -20.09 -3.16 7.06
N LYS A 161 -20.19 -3.06 5.73
CA LYS A 161 -21.36 -3.45 4.93
C LYS A 161 -21.19 -4.81 4.24
N ALA A 162 -20.03 -5.46 4.42
CA ALA A 162 -19.71 -6.74 3.81
C ALA A 162 -20.24 -7.88 4.67
N GLU A 163 -20.98 -8.77 4.03
CA GLU A 163 -21.42 -10.04 4.59
C GLU A 163 -20.73 -11.16 3.81
N ARG A 164 -19.96 -12.00 4.51
CA ARG A 164 -19.29 -13.14 3.88
C ARG A 164 -20.34 -14.14 3.41
N ILE A 165 -20.23 -14.56 2.17
CA ILE A 165 -21.05 -15.64 1.60
C ILE A 165 -20.22 -16.91 1.70
N GLU A 166 -20.74 -17.90 2.42
CA GLU A 166 -20.11 -19.21 2.47
C GLU A 166 -20.37 -19.95 1.15
N PRO A 167 -19.33 -20.51 0.51
CA PRO A 167 -19.50 -21.26 -0.72
C PRO A 167 -20.28 -22.55 -0.45
N GLU A 168 -20.98 -23.04 -1.47
CA GLU A 168 -21.70 -24.31 -1.36
C GLU A 168 -20.75 -25.47 -1.02
N ALA A 169 -21.29 -26.50 -0.35
CA ALA A 169 -20.50 -27.66 0.04
C ALA A 169 -19.90 -28.34 -1.20
N GLY A 170 -18.57 -28.45 -1.23
CA GLY A 170 -17.82 -29.09 -2.33
C GLY A 170 -17.28 -28.13 -3.39
N VAL A 171 -17.64 -26.84 -3.37
CA VAL A 171 -17.04 -25.83 -4.28
C VAL A 171 -15.54 -25.68 -3.97
N ASN A 172 -15.22 -25.45 -2.70
CA ASN A 172 -13.84 -25.29 -2.26
C ASN A 172 -13.14 -26.65 -2.18
N THR A 173 -12.19 -26.89 -3.08
CA THR A 173 -11.37 -28.12 -3.20
C THR A 173 -9.87 -27.79 -3.09
N ASP A 174 -8.99 -28.79 -3.22
CA ASP A 174 -7.54 -28.56 -3.22
C ASP A 174 -7.06 -27.78 -4.46
N ASN A 175 -7.82 -27.86 -5.56
CA ASN A 175 -7.50 -27.20 -6.83
C ASN A 175 -8.36 -25.96 -7.11
N HIS A 176 -9.36 -25.66 -6.28
CA HIS A 176 -10.22 -24.50 -6.47
C HIS A 176 -10.61 -23.89 -5.13
N ARG A 177 -10.43 -22.58 -4.99
CA ARG A 177 -10.84 -21.81 -3.82
C ARG A 177 -11.53 -20.55 -4.27
N GLU A 178 -12.68 -20.26 -3.67
CA GLU A 178 -13.36 -18.98 -3.78
C GLU A 178 -13.69 -18.41 -2.40
N VAL A 179 -13.68 -17.08 -2.32
CA VAL A 179 -14.16 -16.29 -1.20
C VAL A 179 -15.06 -15.20 -1.76
N SER A 180 -16.28 -15.09 -1.22
CA SER A 180 -17.28 -14.16 -1.70
C SER A 180 -17.80 -13.26 -0.58
N TYR A 181 -18.05 -11.98 -0.90
CA TYR A 181 -18.70 -11.02 -0.01
C TYR A 181 -19.85 -10.35 -0.73
N LYS A 182 -21.01 -10.33 -0.08
CA LYS A 182 -22.13 -9.47 -0.46
C LYS A 182 -21.97 -8.13 0.24
N ILE A 183 -21.98 -7.05 -0.51
CA ILE A 183 -21.83 -5.69 0.02
C ILE A 183 -23.12 -4.93 -0.21
N ALA A 184 -23.69 -4.40 0.88
CA ALA A 184 -24.89 -3.60 0.81
C ALA A 184 -24.64 -2.23 0.15
N ALA A 185 -25.67 -1.66 -0.47
CA ALA A 185 -25.64 -0.30 -0.98
C ALA A 185 -25.26 0.70 0.13
N MET A 186 -24.49 1.71 -0.25
CA MET A 186 -23.87 2.71 0.64
C MET A 186 -23.89 4.11 0.02
N THR A 187 -24.95 4.40 -0.75
CA THR A 187 -25.04 5.61 -1.58
C THR A 187 -24.94 6.90 -0.77
N ASN A 188 -25.61 6.96 0.39
CA ASN A 188 -25.60 8.16 1.23
C ASN A 188 -24.23 8.34 1.89
N GLU A 189 -23.66 7.26 2.42
CA GLU A 189 -22.37 7.29 3.10
C GLU A 189 -21.23 7.64 2.12
N VAL A 190 -21.26 7.12 0.90
CA VAL A 190 -20.31 7.50 -0.16
C VAL A 190 -20.48 8.97 -0.54
N GLN A 191 -21.71 9.47 -0.64
CA GLN A 191 -21.96 10.88 -0.93
C GLN A 191 -21.41 11.81 0.16
N GLU A 192 -21.52 11.43 1.43
CA GLU A 192 -20.92 12.17 2.55
C GLU A 192 -19.39 12.19 2.46
N LEU A 193 -18.76 11.05 2.13
CA LEU A 193 -17.31 10.98 1.93
C LEU A 193 -16.86 11.88 0.77
N GLN A 194 -17.58 11.87 -0.35
CA GLN A 194 -17.32 12.76 -1.49
C GLN A 194 -17.48 14.24 -1.11
N ASN A 195 -18.52 14.59 -0.34
CA ASN A 195 -18.73 15.97 0.11
C ASN A 195 -17.59 16.44 1.02
N GLN A 196 -17.13 15.58 1.93
CA GLN A 196 -15.99 15.88 2.79
C GLN A 196 -14.71 16.06 1.98
N PHE A 197 -14.42 15.14 1.06
CA PHE A 197 -13.29 15.22 0.14
C PHE A 197 -13.30 16.54 -0.65
N ASN A 198 -14.44 16.89 -1.26
CA ASN A 198 -14.62 18.13 -2.02
C ASN A 198 -14.36 19.38 -1.16
N SER A 199 -14.83 19.37 0.09
CA SER A 199 -14.56 20.43 1.06
C SER A 199 -13.07 20.58 1.34
N ASP A 200 -12.36 19.46 1.54
CA ASP A 200 -10.95 19.50 1.95
C ASP A 200 -10.03 19.87 0.79
N VAL A 201 -10.35 19.45 -0.44
CA VAL A 201 -9.66 19.95 -1.65
C VAL A 201 -9.87 21.44 -1.83
N ARG A 202 -11.11 21.95 -1.64
CA ARG A 202 -11.39 23.39 -1.70
C ARG A 202 -10.56 24.18 -0.69
N LYS A 203 -10.38 23.66 0.54
CA LYS A 203 -9.51 24.28 1.54
C LYS A 203 -8.03 24.23 1.16
N ALA A 204 -7.59 23.14 0.51
CA ALA A 204 -6.19 22.95 0.14
C ALA A 204 -5.77 23.89 -1.02
N ILE A 205 -6.50 23.89 -2.13
CA ILE A 205 -6.08 24.60 -3.35
C ILE A 205 -6.95 25.83 -3.70
N GLY A 206 -7.97 26.12 -2.88
CA GLY A 206 -8.89 27.23 -3.09
C GLY A 206 -9.98 26.92 -4.13
N ASN A 207 -11.10 27.64 -4.04
CA ASN A 207 -12.32 27.38 -4.83
C ASN A 207 -12.05 27.37 -6.35
N ALA A 208 -11.35 28.37 -6.88
CA ALA A 208 -11.15 28.49 -8.32
C ALA A 208 -10.38 27.31 -8.96
N ARG A 209 -9.38 26.76 -8.27
CA ARG A 209 -8.62 25.58 -8.76
C ARG A 209 -9.36 24.29 -8.49
N SER A 210 -10.01 24.20 -7.34
CA SER A 210 -10.70 22.97 -6.93
C SER A 210 -11.92 22.65 -7.77
N ASP A 211 -12.69 23.62 -8.25
CA ASP A 211 -13.89 23.29 -9.04
C ASP A 211 -13.53 22.52 -10.34
N ILE A 212 -12.48 22.94 -11.06
CA ILE A 212 -11.98 22.24 -12.26
C ILE A 212 -11.34 20.89 -11.87
N PHE A 213 -10.54 20.85 -10.80
CA PHE A 213 -9.92 19.61 -10.35
C PHE A 213 -10.97 18.56 -9.95
N LEU A 214 -12.00 18.98 -9.21
CA LEU A 214 -13.04 18.12 -8.67
C LEU A 214 -14.00 17.62 -9.75
N GLU A 215 -14.25 18.40 -10.80
CA GLU A 215 -15.00 17.93 -11.96
C GLU A 215 -14.34 16.68 -12.58
N ARG A 216 -13.01 16.71 -12.74
CA ARG A 216 -12.27 15.53 -13.21
C ARG A 216 -12.15 14.43 -12.17
N ALA A 217 -12.01 14.78 -10.88
CA ALA A 217 -11.99 13.79 -9.81
C ALA A 217 -13.33 13.02 -9.71
N ALA A 218 -14.45 13.68 -10.04
CA ALA A 218 -15.76 13.05 -10.05
C ALA A 218 -15.83 11.84 -10.99
N SER A 219 -15.19 11.88 -12.16
CA SER A 219 -15.18 10.71 -13.07
C SER A 219 -14.40 9.53 -12.48
N VAL A 220 -13.31 9.79 -11.74
CA VAL A 220 -12.57 8.75 -11.02
C VAL A 220 -13.44 8.17 -9.90
N PHE A 221 -14.21 9.00 -9.18
CA PHE A 221 -15.15 8.50 -8.19
C PHE A 221 -16.33 7.76 -8.79
N GLU A 222 -16.75 8.10 -9.99
CA GLU A 222 -17.67 7.29 -10.78
C GLU A 222 -17.05 5.94 -11.09
N GLU A 223 -15.89 5.88 -11.70
CA GLU A 223 -15.24 4.59 -12.01
C GLU A 223 -14.99 3.73 -10.75
N ASP A 224 -14.48 4.32 -9.67
CA ASP A 224 -14.05 3.59 -8.48
C ASP A 224 -15.16 3.32 -7.45
N TYR A 225 -16.13 4.23 -7.29
CA TYR A 225 -17.06 4.23 -6.15
C TYR A 225 -18.53 4.48 -6.49
N SER A 226 -18.90 4.84 -7.72
CA SER A 226 -20.28 5.22 -8.02
C SER A 226 -20.81 4.82 -9.39
N GLY A 227 -19.99 4.21 -10.24
CA GLY A 227 -20.39 3.61 -11.51
C GLY A 227 -21.14 2.32 -11.24
N ASN A 228 -20.64 1.54 -10.29
CA ASN A 228 -21.12 0.19 -9.95
C ASN A 228 -20.98 -0.17 -8.46
N TYR A 229 -19.95 0.35 -7.80
CA TYR A 229 -19.73 0.16 -6.37
C TYR A 229 -20.68 1.05 -5.56
N GLY A 230 -21.34 0.50 -4.55
CA GLY A 230 -22.06 1.27 -3.53
C GLY A 230 -23.41 1.92 -3.90
N LYS A 231 -23.79 2.02 -5.19
CA LYS A 231 -25.15 2.46 -5.58
C LYS A 231 -26.21 1.37 -5.42
N ALA A 232 -25.82 0.12 -5.61
CA ALA A 232 -26.67 -1.05 -5.42
C ALA A 232 -25.95 -2.06 -4.50
N ASN A 233 -26.67 -3.11 -4.11
CA ASN A 233 -26.02 -4.27 -3.53
C ASN A 233 -25.21 -4.97 -4.63
N TYR A 234 -24.05 -5.50 -4.29
CA TYR A 234 -23.22 -6.25 -5.23
C TYR A 234 -22.49 -7.39 -4.51
N ILE A 235 -21.96 -8.34 -5.27
CA ILE A 235 -21.13 -9.44 -4.76
C ILE A 235 -19.75 -9.32 -5.37
N LEU A 236 -18.73 -9.38 -4.51
CA LEU A 236 -17.33 -9.52 -4.90
C LEU A 236 -16.87 -10.93 -4.60
N THR A 237 -16.20 -11.56 -5.55
CA THR A 237 -15.61 -12.88 -5.38
C THR A 237 -14.15 -12.84 -5.82
N SER A 238 -13.27 -13.36 -4.98
CA SER A 238 -11.91 -13.72 -5.38
C SER A 238 -11.86 -15.23 -5.54
N GLU A 239 -11.39 -15.70 -6.69
CA GLU A 239 -11.20 -17.11 -6.95
C GLU A 239 -9.77 -17.45 -7.40
N ALA A 240 -9.38 -18.68 -7.11
CA ALA A 240 -8.14 -19.27 -7.55
C ALA A 240 -8.39 -20.70 -8.04
N THR A 241 -7.90 -21.03 -9.23
CA THR A 241 -8.02 -22.37 -9.81
C THR A 241 -6.64 -22.88 -10.24
N ARG A 242 -6.23 -24.02 -9.67
CA ARG A 242 -5.01 -24.74 -10.06
C ARG A 242 -5.29 -25.59 -11.30
N LYS A 243 -4.49 -25.38 -12.35
CA LYS A 243 -4.50 -26.17 -13.60
C LYS A 243 -3.71 -27.46 -13.45
N GLU A 244 -3.88 -28.37 -14.42
CA GLU A 244 -3.17 -29.66 -14.46
C GLU A 244 -1.64 -29.52 -14.52
N ASP A 245 -1.14 -28.45 -15.13
CA ASP A 245 0.30 -28.12 -15.19
C ASP A 245 0.84 -27.52 -13.89
N GLY A 246 0.00 -27.39 -12.87
CA GLY A 246 0.33 -26.83 -11.56
C GLY A 246 0.21 -25.32 -11.45
N THR A 247 0.04 -24.59 -12.56
CA THR A 247 -0.17 -23.13 -12.55
C THR A 247 -1.50 -22.78 -11.88
N VAL A 248 -1.62 -21.54 -11.41
CA VAL A 248 -2.83 -21.07 -10.70
C VAL A 248 -3.33 -19.83 -11.42
N ASP A 249 -4.58 -19.89 -11.88
CA ASP A 249 -5.31 -18.73 -12.40
C ASP A 249 -6.03 -18.05 -11.24
N TYR A 250 -5.91 -16.72 -11.16
CA TYR A 250 -6.63 -15.90 -10.21
C TYR A 250 -7.59 -14.97 -10.95
N GLU A 251 -8.83 -14.92 -10.48
CA GLU A 251 -9.87 -14.12 -11.10
C GLU A 251 -10.69 -13.41 -10.03
N PHE A 252 -10.97 -12.13 -10.29
CA PHE A 252 -11.81 -11.29 -9.45
C PHE A 252 -13.14 -11.07 -10.16
N LYS A 253 -14.24 -11.32 -9.46
CA LYS A 253 -15.60 -11.22 -10.02
C LYS A 253 -16.38 -10.12 -9.32
N LEU A 254 -17.04 -9.30 -10.11
CA LEU A 254 -18.05 -8.34 -9.64
C LEU A 254 -19.40 -8.77 -10.22
N THR A 255 -20.32 -9.15 -9.35
CA THR A 255 -21.70 -9.51 -9.73
C THR A 255 -22.67 -8.47 -9.22
N GLU A 256 -23.45 -7.91 -10.15
CA GLU A 256 -24.45 -6.89 -9.87
C GLU A 256 -25.86 -7.39 -10.18
N PRO A 257 -26.86 -7.01 -9.37
CA PRO A 257 -28.25 -7.25 -9.69
C PRO A 257 -28.63 -6.57 -11.01
N GLY A 258 -28.89 -7.37 -12.05
CA GLY A 258 -29.40 -6.90 -13.34
C GLY A 258 -28.33 -6.54 -14.38
N SER A 259 -27.05 -6.40 -14.00
CA SER A 259 -25.95 -6.09 -14.94
C SER A 259 -25.11 -7.31 -15.35
N GLY A 260 -25.25 -8.43 -14.64
CA GLY A 260 -24.47 -9.65 -14.87
C GLY A 260 -23.19 -9.70 -14.02
N THR A 261 -22.25 -10.57 -14.42
CA THR A 261 -20.97 -10.77 -13.74
C THR A 261 -19.83 -10.31 -14.65
N MET A 262 -18.97 -9.44 -14.13
CA MET A 262 -17.71 -9.02 -14.76
C MET A 262 -16.55 -9.79 -14.15
N TYR A 263 -15.56 -10.11 -14.98
CA TYR A 263 -14.41 -10.95 -14.65
C TYR A 263 -13.11 -10.18 -14.90
N PHE A 264 -12.21 -10.21 -13.93
CA PHE A 264 -10.94 -9.48 -13.96
C PHE A 264 -9.81 -10.42 -13.56
N PRO A 265 -9.02 -10.94 -14.52
CA PRO A 265 -7.87 -11.77 -14.19
C PRO A 265 -6.80 -10.92 -13.49
N PHE A 266 -6.06 -11.53 -12.57
CA PHE A 266 -4.97 -10.86 -11.87
C PHE A 266 -3.85 -11.85 -11.49
N GLU A 267 -2.73 -11.30 -11.00
CA GLU A 267 -1.54 -12.06 -10.62
C GLU A 267 -1.06 -11.63 -9.23
N TYR A 268 -0.30 -12.51 -8.58
CA TYR A 268 0.42 -12.20 -7.34
C TYR A 268 1.92 -11.96 -7.61
N PRO A 269 2.57 -11.02 -6.90
CA PRO A 269 1.98 -10.11 -5.92
C PRO A 269 1.02 -9.10 -6.57
N LEU A 270 -0.01 -8.69 -5.82
CA LEU A 270 -1.04 -7.79 -6.32
C LEU A 270 -0.42 -6.48 -6.82
N GLN A 271 -0.77 -6.08 -8.03
CA GLN A 271 -0.27 -4.86 -8.67
C GLN A 271 -1.13 -3.64 -8.29
N PRO A 272 -0.52 -2.49 -7.92
CA PRO A 272 -1.26 -1.26 -7.62
C PRO A 272 -2.21 -0.82 -8.75
N GLY A 273 -3.44 -0.47 -8.38
CA GLY A 273 -4.46 0.09 -9.28
C GLY A 273 -5.23 -0.94 -10.11
N GLY A 274 -5.21 -2.22 -9.72
CA GLY A 274 -6.11 -3.25 -10.26
C GLY A 274 -7.28 -3.55 -9.30
N PRO A 275 -8.40 -4.14 -9.78
CA PRO A 275 -9.56 -4.44 -8.95
C PRO A 275 -9.24 -5.28 -7.70
N ALA A 276 -8.37 -6.28 -7.83
CA ALA A 276 -7.92 -7.11 -6.70
C ALA A 276 -7.11 -6.31 -5.67
N TRP A 277 -6.27 -5.37 -6.13
CA TRP A 277 -5.51 -4.48 -5.25
C TRP A 277 -6.43 -3.54 -4.49
N ASP A 278 -7.42 -2.95 -5.15
CA ASP A 278 -8.35 -2.02 -4.52
C ASP A 278 -9.28 -2.70 -3.52
N ASN A 279 -9.49 -4.02 -3.63
CA ASN A 279 -10.29 -4.83 -2.73
C ASN A 279 -9.48 -5.70 -1.75
N ARG A 280 -8.16 -5.50 -1.65
CA ARG A 280 -7.29 -6.29 -0.75
C ARG A 280 -7.68 -6.19 0.73
N HIS A 281 -8.40 -5.15 1.14
CA HIS A 281 -8.94 -5.05 2.51
C HIS A 281 -10.02 -6.10 2.82
N LEU A 282 -10.66 -6.69 1.80
CA LEU A 282 -11.65 -7.76 1.96
C LEU A 282 -11.03 -9.16 1.84
N PHE A 283 -10.05 -9.32 0.94
CA PHE A 283 -9.52 -10.64 0.54
C PHE A 283 -8.10 -10.93 1.06
N GLY A 284 -7.39 -9.91 1.56
CA GLY A 284 -5.98 -10.01 1.92
C GLY A 284 -5.03 -9.83 0.73
N GLU A 285 -3.73 -9.89 1.00
CA GLU A 285 -2.65 -9.71 0.01
C GLU A 285 -2.00 -11.04 -0.41
N GLU A 286 -2.39 -12.14 0.22
CA GLU A 286 -1.86 -13.48 -0.05
C GLU A 286 -2.77 -14.25 -1.01
N PRO A 287 -2.21 -15.15 -1.84
CA PRO A 287 -2.99 -15.98 -2.75
C PRO A 287 -3.86 -17.00 -2.01
N LEU A 288 -5.11 -17.18 -2.47
CA LEU A 288 -6.02 -18.21 -1.95
C LEU A 288 -5.47 -19.64 -2.15
N ILE A 289 -4.75 -19.84 -3.25
CA ILE A 289 -4.00 -21.06 -3.55
C ILE A 289 -2.57 -20.63 -3.90
N PRO A 290 -1.54 -21.05 -3.17
CA PRO A 290 -0.18 -20.64 -3.48
C PRO A 290 0.28 -21.17 -4.85
N PRO A 291 1.07 -20.38 -5.60
CA PRO A 291 1.66 -20.85 -6.84
C PRO A 291 2.58 -22.05 -6.56
N PRO A 292 2.82 -22.92 -7.55
CA PRO A 292 3.77 -24.02 -7.40
C PRO A 292 5.14 -23.44 -7.01
N GLN A 293 5.74 -23.99 -5.95
CA GLN A 293 7.09 -23.60 -5.57
C GLN A 293 8.02 -23.93 -6.74
N ALA A 294 8.81 -22.95 -7.19
CA ALA A 294 9.88 -23.24 -8.14
C ALA A 294 10.76 -24.35 -7.53
N PRO A 295 11.16 -25.37 -8.32
CA PRO A 295 12.02 -26.42 -7.80
C PRO A 295 13.24 -25.76 -7.17
N GLU A 296 13.48 -26.06 -5.90
CA GLU A 296 14.68 -25.57 -5.20
C GLU A 296 15.88 -25.95 -6.07
N GLU A 297 16.59 -24.93 -6.59
CA GLU A 297 17.87 -25.16 -7.24
C GLU A 297 18.78 -25.80 -6.19
N THR A 298 18.89 -27.12 -6.23
CA THR A 298 19.86 -27.88 -5.45
C THR A 298 21.24 -27.33 -5.79
N LYS A 299 21.80 -26.53 -4.87
CA LYS A 299 23.18 -26.06 -4.88
C LYS A 299 24.14 -27.15 -4.45
#